data_AF-A0A7S4LJR5-F1
#
_entry.id   AF-A0A7S4LJR5-F1
#
_cell.length_a   1.000
_cell.length_b   1.000
_cell.length_c   1.000
_cell.angle_alpha   90.00
_cell.angle_beta   90.00
_cell.angle_gamma   90.00
#
_symmetry.space_group_name_H-M   'P 1'
#
loop_
_entity.id
_entity.type
_entity.pdbx_description
1 polymer ?
#
loop_
_entity_poly.entity_id
_entity_poly.type
_entity_poly.pdbx_seq_one_letter_code
_entity_poly.pdbx_strand_id
1 'polypeptide(L)'
;EIATLAGPAPKLVVVSVGNDPASASYIKNKEKCALECGIKAEVMKLPGDAKEEDILGVVAGLNADPSVNGIIVQLPLPAHVNATRVTNSVDDAKDVDGLKPNNIGCTALNGQSPNFVACTPLGCLEMLK
;
A
#
# COMPACT_ATOMS: atom_id res chain seq x y z
N GLU A 1 -2.41 -1.62 21.19
CA GLU A 1 -1.41 -1.52 20.11
C GLU A 1 -1.36 -2.83 19.36
N ILE A 2 -1.03 -2.83 18.05
CA ILE A 2 -0.89 -4.09 17.29
C ILE A 2 0.18 -5.00 17.92
N ALA A 3 1.15 -4.42 18.62
CA ALA A 3 2.15 -5.11 19.45
C ALA A 3 1.57 -6.06 20.52
N THR A 4 0.29 -5.91 20.92
CA THR A 4 -0.35 -6.76 21.93
C THR A 4 -1.18 -7.91 21.33
N LEU A 5 -1.22 -8.04 20.00
CA LEU A 5 -1.94 -9.13 19.33
C LEU A 5 -1.12 -10.43 19.37
N ALA A 6 -1.80 -11.57 19.58
CA ALA A 6 -1.16 -12.88 19.54
C ALA A 6 -0.84 -13.28 18.08
N GLY A 7 0.44 -13.26 17.71
CA GLY A 7 0.91 -13.64 16.37
C GLY A 7 2.19 -12.93 15.95
N PRO A 8 2.79 -13.28 14.81
CA PRO A 8 3.89 -12.50 14.25
C PRO A 8 3.42 -11.09 13.91
N ALA A 9 4.27 -10.09 14.18
CA ALA A 9 4.00 -8.70 13.81
C ALA A 9 3.68 -8.59 12.30
N PRO A 10 2.59 -7.90 11.91
CA PRO A 10 2.25 -7.70 10.50
C PRO A 10 3.40 -7.02 9.75
N LYS A 11 3.52 -7.33 8.45
CA LYS A 11 4.50 -6.72 7.55
C LYS A 11 3.83 -5.86 6.48
N LEU A 12 4.25 -4.61 6.40
CA LEU A 12 3.92 -3.65 5.35
C LEU A 12 5.11 -3.47 4.42
N VAL A 13 4.90 -3.59 3.11
CA VAL A 13 5.92 -3.32 2.09
C VAL A 13 5.48 -2.14 1.22
N VAL A 14 6.34 -1.13 1.10
CA VAL A 14 6.13 0.03 0.24
C VAL A 14 7.00 -0.12 -1.01
N VAL A 15 6.37 -0.20 -2.18
CA VAL A 15 7.05 -0.21 -3.49
C VAL A 15 7.24 1.23 -3.95
N SER A 16 8.48 1.66 -4.12
CA SER A 16 8.85 3.01 -4.54
C SER A 16 9.66 2.95 -5.82
N VAL A 17 9.22 3.68 -6.86
CA VAL A 17 9.87 3.68 -8.17
C VAL A 17 10.44 5.08 -8.44
N GLY A 18 11.74 5.16 -8.67
CA GLY A 18 12.43 6.43 -8.85
C GLY A 18 12.70 7.17 -7.54
N ASN A 19 13.05 8.45 -7.65
CA ASN A 19 13.50 9.29 -6.53
C ASN A 19 12.75 10.63 -6.49
N ASP A 20 11.42 10.59 -6.49
CA ASP A 20 10.63 11.79 -6.26
C ASP A 20 10.86 12.31 -4.82
N PRO A 21 11.42 13.53 -4.65
CA PRO A 21 11.70 14.09 -3.33
C PRO A 21 10.45 14.26 -2.46
N ALA A 22 9.28 14.52 -3.09
CA ALA A 22 8.03 14.64 -2.34
C ALA A 22 7.67 13.30 -1.70
N SER A 23 7.74 12.22 -2.47
CA SER A 23 7.47 10.84 -2.03
C SER A 23 8.38 10.36 -0.88
N ALA A 24 9.64 10.78 -0.83
CA ALA A 24 10.59 10.35 0.20
C ALA A 24 10.12 10.68 1.64
N SER A 25 9.52 11.86 1.82
CA SER A 25 8.99 12.29 3.11
C SER A 25 7.79 11.43 3.55
N TYR A 26 6.88 11.11 2.62
CA TYR A 26 5.71 10.26 2.88
C TYR A 26 6.12 8.84 3.23
N ILE A 27 7.06 8.26 2.49
CA ILE A 27 7.57 6.91 2.76
C ILE A 27 8.17 6.83 4.17
N LYS A 28 9.04 7.79 4.52
CA LYS A 28 9.66 7.85 5.85
C LYS A 28 8.63 7.94 6.97
N ASN A 29 7.58 8.75 6.77
CA ASN A 29 6.51 8.87 7.76
C ASN A 29 5.70 7.57 7.87
N LYS A 30 5.40 6.89 6.75
CA LYS A 30 4.72 5.58 6.75
C LYS A 30 5.54 4.53 7.50
N GLU A 31 6.84 4.42 7.24
CA GLU A 31 7.73 3.51 7.96
C GLU A 31 7.76 3.82 9.45
N LYS A 32 7.94 5.09 9.82
CA LYS A 32 7.99 5.52 11.22
C LYS A 32 6.69 5.15 11.96
N CYS A 33 5.53 5.51 11.42
CA CYS A 33 4.25 5.20 12.04
C CYS A 33 4.00 3.69 12.12
N ALA A 34 4.39 2.92 11.10
CA ALA A 34 4.28 1.46 11.13
C ALA A 34 5.10 0.88 12.29
N LEU A 35 6.35 1.31 12.44
CA LEU A 35 7.22 0.86 13.53
C LEU A 35 6.68 1.25 14.92
N GLU A 36 6.19 2.48 15.07
CA GLU A 36 5.56 2.96 16.31
C GLU A 36 4.32 2.13 16.69
N CYS A 37 3.58 1.62 15.69
CA CYS A 37 2.44 0.74 15.90
C CYS A 37 2.82 -0.73 16.15
N GLY A 38 4.11 -1.11 16.04
CA GLY A 38 4.56 -2.50 16.13
C GLY A 38 4.41 -3.30 14.83
N ILE A 39 4.30 -2.63 13.69
CA ILE A 39 4.26 -3.22 12.34
C ILE A 39 5.68 -3.24 11.77
N LYS A 40 6.08 -4.35 11.16
CA LYS A 40 7.32 -4.42 10.37
C LYS A 40 7.11 -3.65 9.07
N ALA A 41 7.99 -2.70 8.75
CA ALA A 41 7.93 -1.95 7.51
C ALA A 41 9.20 -2.20 6.67
N GLU A 42 9.02 -2.32 5.36
CA GLU A 42 10.11 -2.45 4.40
C GLU A 42 9.80 -1.58 3.17
N VAL A 43 10.83 -0.93 2.61
CA VAL A 43 10.69 -0.14 1.38
C VAL A 43 11.49 -0.81 0.27
N MET A 44 10.77 -1.28 -0.75
CA MET A 44 11.36 -1.84 -1.95
C MET A 44 11.53 -0.75 -3.00
N LYS A 45 12.78 -0.35 -3.25
CA LYS A 45 13.13 0.71 -4.19
C LYS A 45 13.50 0.14 -5.55
N LEU A 46 12.81 0.60 -6.59
CA LEU A 46 13.13 0.35 -7.98
C LEU A 46 13.67 1.63 -8.63
N PRO A 47 14.56 1.51 -9.62
CA PRO A 47 15.08 2.68 -10.33
C PRO A 47 13.96 3.37 -11.13
N GLY A 48 14.14 4.67 -11.40
CA GLY A 48 13.11 5.48 -12.05
C GLY A 48 12.86 5.12 -13.51
N ASP A 49 13.76 4.37 -14.13
CA ASP A 49 13.68 3.81 -15.49
C ASP A 49 13.27 2.33 -15.50
N ALA A 50 12.88 1.78 -14.34
CA ALA A 50 12.36 0.41 -14.26
C ALA A 50 11.20 0.22 -15.24
N LYS A 51 11.18 -0.94 -15.91
CA LYS A 51 10.08 -1.29 -16.80
C LYS A 51 8.85 -1.62 -15.98
N GLU A 52 7.69 -1.40 -16.56
CA GLU A 52 6.42 -1.74 -15.94
C GLU A 52 6.34 -3.23 -15.57
N GLU A 53 6.89 -4.10 -16.42
CA GLU A 53 6.95 -5.55 -16.18
C GLU A 53 7.81 -5.92 -14.96
N ASP A 54 8.89 -5.19 -14.71
CA ASP A 54 9.76 -5.41 -13.55
C ASP A 54 9.03 -5.02 -12.26
N ILE A 55 8.30 -3.90 -12.29
CA ILE A 55 7.46 -3.43 -11.17
C ILE A 55 6.35 -4.45 -10.88
N LEU A 56 5.67 -4.94 -11.93
CA LEU A 56 4.63 -5.97 -11.80
C LEU A 56 5.19 -7.28 -11.26
N GLY A 57 6.39 -7.68 -11.67
CA GLY A 57 7.07 -8.86 -11.15
C GLY A 57 7.35 -8.76 -9.66
N VAL A 58 7.79 -7.58 -9.20
CA VAL A 58 7.95 -7.27 -7.78
C VAL A 58 6.62 -7.40 -7.03
N VAL A 59 5.55 -6.74 -7.52
CA VAL A 59 4.24 -6.80 -6.87
C VAL A 59 3.71 -8.23 -6.81
N ALA A 60 3.89 -9.02 -7.89
CA ALA A 60 3.52 -10.43 -7.92
C ALA A 60 4.27 -11.26 -6.86
N GLY A 61 5.57 -11.02 -6.68
CA GLY A 61 6.36 -11.65 -5.62
C GLY A 61 5.83 -11.32 -4.22
N LEU A 62 5.50 -10.05 -3.97
CA LEU A 62 4.93 -9.60 -2.69
C LEU A 62 3.52 -10.16 -2.45
N ASN A 63 2.72 -10.30 -3.50
CA ASN A 63 1.40 -10.94 -3.41
C ASN A 63 1.53 -12.41 -3.01
N ALA A 64 2.51 -13.13 -3.57
CA ALA A 64 2.75 -14.54 -3.26
C ALA A 64 3.41 -14.78 -1.89
N ASP A 65 4.07 -13.77 -1.31
CA ASP A 65 4.77 -13.89 -0.03
C ASP A 65 3.77 -13.90 1.16
N PRO A 66 3.60 -15.02 1.89
CA PRO A 66 2.69 -15.10 3.02
C PRO A 66 3.16 -14.30 4.24
N SER A 67 4.42 -13.85 4.27
CA SER A 67 4.94 -12.99 5.32
C SER A 67 4.57 -11.51 5.12
N VAL A 68 4.09 -11.12 3.93
CA VAL A 68 3.65 -9.76 3.61
C VAL A 68 2.13 -9.66 3.80
N ASN A 69 1.69 -8.70 4.61
CA ASN A 69 0.28 -8.49 4.92
C ASN A 69 -0.32 -7.26 4.23
N GLY A 70 0.50 -6.28 3.87
CA GLY A 70 0.06 -5.07 3.19
C GLY A 70 1.09 -4.57 2.19
N ILE A 71 0.60 -4.06 1.07
CA ILE A 71 1.41 -3.51 -0.01
C ILE A 71 0.91 -2.10 -0.34
N ILE A 72 1.83 -1.16 -0.43
CA ILE A 72 1.57 0.21 -0.90
C ILE A 72 2.45 0.43 -2.13
N VAL A 73 1.85 0.81 -3.25
CA VAL A 73 2.58 1.31 -4.42
C VAL A 73 2.63 2.83 -4.30
N GLN A 74 3.81 3.38 -4.00
CA GLN A 74 3.95 4.82 -3.79
C GLN A 74 3.76 5.59 -5.10
N LEU A 75 2.79 6.50 -5.08
CA LEU A 75 2.51 7.44 -6.17
C LEU A 75 3.20 8.80 -5.93
N PRO A 76 3.50 9.57 -6.99
CA PRO A 76 3.31 9.22 -8.40
C PRO A 76 4.35 8.21 -8.91
N LEU A 77 3.95 7.40 -9.90
CA LEU A 77 4.89 6.56 -10.66
C LEU A 77 5.47 7.35 -11.86
N PRO A 78 6.62 6.93 -12.40
CA PRO A 78 7.17 7.51 -13.63
C PRO A 78 6.15 7.53 -14.79
N ALA A 79 6.22 8.55 -15.65
CA ALA A 79 5.22 8.79 -16.69
C ALA A 79 5.08 7.65 -17.73
N HIS A 80 6.11 6.82 -17.91
CA HIS A 80 6.06 5.67 -18.81
C HIS A 80 5.39 4.43 -18.18
N VAL A 81 5.02 4.49 -16.90
CA VAL A 81 4.38 3.40 -16.16
C VAL A 81 2.89 3.70 -16.00
N ASN A 82 2.05 2.75 -16.35
CA ASN A 82 0.62 2.80 -16.11
C ASN A 82 0.31 2.54 -14.63
N ALA A 83 0.11 3.63 -13.88
CA ALA A 83 -0.15 3.55 -12.44
C ALA A 83 -1.37 2.68 -12.10
N THR A 84 -2.46 2.79 -12.86
CA THR A 84 -3.67 1.98 -12.66
C THR A 84 -3.42 0.50 -12.85
N ARG A 85 -2.60 0.11 -13.84
CA ARG A 85 -2.24 -1.30 -14.06
C ARG A 85 -1.43 -1.85 -12.89
N VAL A 86 -0.46 -1.07 -12.38
CA VAL A 86 0.37 -1.48 -11.24
C VAL A 86 -0.44 -1.54 -9.95
N THR A 87 -1.22 -0.52 -9.60
CA THR A 87 -2.00 -0.51 -8.35
C THR A 87 -3.07 -1.61 -8.35
N ASN A 88 -3.73 -1.87 -9.48
CA ASN A 88 -4.70 -2.97 -9.57
C ASN A 88 -4.08 -4.37 -9.49
N SER A 89 -2.75 -4.50 -9.65
CA SER A 89 -2.05 -5.78 -9.56
C SER A 89 -1.76 -6.24 -8.14
N VAL A 90 -1.85 -5.36 -7.13
CA VAL A 90 -1.76 -5.72 -5.70
C VAL A 90 -2.88 -6.69 -5.35
N ASP A 91 -2.74 -7.64 -4.43
CA ASP A 91 -3.86 -8.52 -4.03
C ASP A 91 -4.94 -7.74 -3.25
N ASP A 92 -6.23 -8.06 -3.43
CA ASP A 92 -7.33 -7.42 -2.70
C ASP A 92 -7.19 -7.55 -1.18
N ALA A 93 -6.61 -8.65 -0.70
CA ALA A 93 -6.34 -8.89 0.72
C ALA A 93 -5.11 -8.13 1.24
N LYS A 94 -4.30 -7.54 0.35
CA LYS A 94 -3.07 -6.80 0.67
C LYS A 94 -3.13 -5.32 0.25
N ASP A 95 -4.21 -4.87 -0.41
CA ASP A 95 -4.45 -3.48 -0.86
C ASP A 95 -4.81 -2.56 0.31
N VAL A 96 -3.85 -2.31 1.20
CA VAL A 96 -4.04 -1.46 2.39
C VAL A 96 -4.23 0.02 2.06
N ASP A 97 -3.97 0.41 0.81
CA ASP A 97 -4.25 1.75 0.29
C ASP A 97 -5.72 1.90 -0.14
N GLY A 98 -6.45 0.78 -0.33
CA GLY A 98 -7.88 0.76 -0.66
C GLY A 98 -8.19 1.36 -2.04
N LEU A 99 -7.23 1.30 -2.98
CA LEU A 99 -7.32 1.98 -4.27
C LEU A 99 -7.98 1.14 -5.35
N LYS A 100 -8.22 -0.15 -5.12
CA LYS A 100 -8.86 -0.98 -6.12
C LYS A 100 -10.31 -0.61 -6.38
N PRO A 101 -10.78 -0.77 -7.64
CA PRO A 101 -12.19 -0.61 -7.98
C PRO A 101 -13.14 -1.43 -7.09
N ASN A 102 -12.72 -2.63 -6.66
CA ASN A 102 -13.54 -3.46 -5.75
C ASN A 102 -13.70 -2.81 -4.37
N ASN A 103 -12.60 -2.38 -3.75
CA ASN A 103 -12.62 -1.68 -2.46
C ASN A 103 -13.41 -0.36 -2.54
N ILE A 104 -13.19 0.42 -3.61
CA ILE A 104 -13.92 1.67 -3.85
C ILE A 104 -15.42 1.40 -4.08
N GLY A 105 -15.76 0.40 -4.89
CA GLY A 105 -17.14 0.02 -5.20
C GLY A 105 -17.89 -0.47 -3.95
N CYS A 106 -17.29 -1.36 -3.17
CA CYS A 106 -17.85 -1.83 -1.90
C CYS A 106 -18.03 -0.68 -0.89
N THR A 107 -17.16 0.34 -0.90
CA THR A 107 -17.34 1.53 -0.07
C THR A 107 -18.56 2.36 -0.49
N ALA A 108 -18.86 2.42 -1.80
CA ALA A 108 -19.96 3.24 -2.33
C ALA A 108 -21.33 2.56 -2.26
N LEU A 109 -21.39 1.23 -2.21
CA LEU A 109 -22.63 0.46 -2.21
C LEU A 109 -23.15 0.19 -0.80
N ASN A 110 -24.42 0.52 -0.56
CA ASN A 110 -25.06 0.29 0.73
C ASN A 110 -25.14 -1.22 1.06
N GLY A 111 -24.80 -1.60 2.29
CA GLY A 111 -24.79 -2.98 2.74
C GLY A 111 -23.61 -3.82 2.26
N GLN A 112 -22.58 -3.22 1.67
CA GLN A 112 -21.30 -3.86 1.40
C GLN A 112 -20.23 -3.39 2.39
N SER A 113 -19.16 -4.18 2.55
CA SER A 113 -18.02 -3.82 3.38
C SER A 113 -16.74 -4.10 2.59
N PRO A 114 -15.94 -3.08 2.25
CA PRO A 114 -14.66 -3.30 1.58
C PRO A 114 -13.67 -3.97 2.53
N ASN A 115 -12.66 -4.64 1.97
CA ASN A 115 -11.54 -5.14 2.78
C ASN A 115 -10.76 -3.97 3.38
N PHE A 116 -10.55 -2.93 2.58
CA PHE A 116 -9.87 -1.71 2.97
C PHE A 116 -10.61 -0.47 2.46
N VAL A 117 -10.69 0.56 3.29
CA VAL A 117 -11.17 1.89 2.93
C VAL A 117 -9.96 2.77 2.67
N ALA A 118 -10.02 3.62 1.64
CA ALA A 118 -8.95 4.56 1.35
C ALA A 118 -8.59 5.41 2.59
N CYS A 119 -7.29 5.47 2.87
CA CYS A 119 -6.77 5.99 4.14
C CYS A 119 -7.08 7.48 4.37
N THR A 120 -6.99 8.32 3.33
CA THR A 120 -7.26 9.77 3.46
C THR A 120 -8.72 10.09 3.77
N PRO A 121 -9.73 9.59 3.01
CA PRO A 121 -11.13 9.78 3.37
C PRO A 121 -11.48 9.25 4.77
N LEU A 122 -10.95 8.09 5.14
CA LEU A 122 -11.17 7.52 6.47
C LEU A 122 -10.61 8.42 7.58
N GLY A 123 -9.42 8.99 7.37
CA GLY A 123 -8.83 9.96 8.29
C GLY A 123 -9.68 11.23 8.44
N CYS A 124 -10.22 11.75 7.34
CA CYS A 124 -11.15 12.89 7.38
C CYS A 124 -12.39 12.57 8.22
N LEU A 125 -12.97 11.38 8.06
CA LEU A 125 -14.13 10.95 8.85
C LEU A 125 -13.78 10.78 10.33
N GLU A 126 -12.59 10.26 10.65
CA GLU A 126 -12.14 10.10 12.03
C GLU A 126 -11.95 11.45 12.74
N MET A 127 -11.45 12.47 12.04
CA MET A 127 -11.32 13.83 12.59
C MET A 127 -12.67 14.52 12.87
N LEU A 128 -13.77 14.03 12.27
CA LEU A 128 -15.11 14.57 12.49
C LEU A 128 -15.86 13.89 13.65
N LYS A 129 -15.32 12.80 14.20
CA LYS A 129 -15.89 12.12 15.37
C LYS A 129 -15.49 12.81 16.66
#